data_AF-A0A374UNK1-F1
#
_entry.id   AF-A0A374UNK1-F1
#
_cell.length_a   1.000
_cell.length_b   1.000
_cell.length_c   1.000
_cell.angle_alpha   90.00
_cell.angle_beta   90.00
_cell.angle_gamma   90.00
#
_symmetry.space_group_name_H-M   'P 1'
#
loop_
_entity.id
_entity.type
_entity.pdbx_description
1 polymer ?
#
loop_
_entity_poly.entity_id
_entity_poly.type
_entity_poly.pdbx_seq_one_letter_code
_entity_poly.pdbx_strand_id
1 'polypeptide(L)'
;MSLNEIWDEIVRYSGKEIEMYNKNKFTYIVSGGCIYISKANWRITKAEIEIAVEKLKDPSFAKLAKTSSSYVYAILFNIFNS
;
A
#
# COMPACT_ATOMS: atom_id res chain seq x y z
N MET A 1 9.12 -11.86 -3.44
CA MET A 1 9.29 -10.81 -2.43
C MET A 1 8.50 -11.22 -1.18
N SER A 2 9.15 -11.25 -0.03
CA SER A 2 8.57 -11.55 1.28
C SER A 2 7.79 -10.36 1.83
N LEU A 3 6.92 -10.59 2.83
CA LEU A 3 6.19 -9.52 3.52
C LEU A 3 7.13 -8.47 4.14
N ASN A 4 8.32 -8.87 4.58
CA ASN A 4 9.30 -7.96 5.18
C ASN A 4 9.95 -7.05 4.13
N GLU A 5 10.31 -7.57 2.95
CA GLU A 5 10.82 -6.74 1.85
C GLU A 5 9.76 -5.72 1.38
N ILE A 6 8.49 -6.14 1.32
CA ILE A 6 7.35 -5.24 1.00
C ILE A 6 7.19 -4.17 2.07
N TRP A 7 7.28 -4.55 3.35
CA TRP A 7 7.21 -3.62 4.46
C TRP A 7 8.34 -2.59 4.42
N ASP A 8 9.57 -3.01 4.12
CA ASP A 8 10.72 -2.11 3.99
C ASP A 8 10.55 -1.13 2.82
N GLU A 9 9.95 -1.57 1.71
CA GLU A 9 9.58 -0.64 0.64
C GLU A 9 8.51 0.35 1.10
N ILE A 10 7.44 -0.09 1.76
CA ILE A 10 6.41 0.82 2.31
C ILE A 10 7.06 1.87 3.23
N VAL A 11 7.97 1.46 4.12
CA VAL A 11 8.70 2.40 4.99
C VAL A 11 9.51 3.40 4.17
N ARG A 12 10.19 2.94 3.10
CA ARG A 12 10.99 3.80 2.21
C ARG A 12 10.17 4.83 1.45
N TYR A 13 8.91 4.53 1.14
CA TYR A 13 8.01 5.46 0.42
C TYR A 13 7.10 6.27 1.38
N SER A 14 7.25 6.11 2.69
CA SER A 14 6.51 6.91 3.68
C SER A 14 6.74 8.41 3.48
N GLY A 15 5.67 9.19 3.61
CA GLY A 15 5.64 10.64 3.41
C GLY A 15 5.50 11.08 1.95
N LYS A 16 5.61 10.17 0.97
CA LYS A 16 5.42 10.51 -0.44
C LYS A 16 3.94 10.65 -0.79
N GLU A 17 3.65 11.56 -1.72
CA GLU A 17 2.30 11.73 -2.27
C GLU A 17 1.95 10.56 -3.18
N ILE A 18 0.77 9.99 -2.94
CA ILE A 18 0.15 8.94 -3.73
C ILE A 18 -1.10 9.52 -4.38
N GLU A 19 -1.22 9.31 -5.69
CA GLU A 19 -2.43 9.64 -6.44
C GLU A 19 -3.25 8.37 -6.70
N MET A 20 -4.51 8.39 -6.27
CA MET A 20 -5.49 7.35 -6.57
C MET A 20 -6.06 7.53 -7.99
N TYR A 21 -6.66 6.48 -8.53
CA TYR A 21 -7.27 6.49 -9.88
C TYR A 21 -8.34 7.59 -10.08
N ASN A 22 -9.03 8.01 -9.02
CA ASN A 22 -9.98 9.13 -9.03
C ASN A 22 -9.32 10.51 -8.86
N LYS A 23 -8.01 10.61 -9.02
CA LYS A 23 -7.18 11.81 -8.82
C LYS A 23 -7.14 12.34 -7.38
N ASN A 24 -7.63 11.56 -6.41
CA ASN A 24 -7.48 11.92 -5.01
C ASN A 24 -6.05 11.63 -4.55
N LYS A 25 -5.43 12.61 -3.92
CA LYS A 25 -4.05 12.54 -3.45
C LYS A 25 -3.99 12.43 -1.93
N PHE A 26 -3.17 11.51 -1.45
CA PHE A 26 -2.91 11.33 -0.02
C PHE A 26 -1.43 11.04 0.23
N THR A 27 -0.96 11.32 1.44
CA THR A 27 0.32 10.85 1.98
C THR A 27 0.07 9.89 3.13
N TYR A 28 1.10 9.16 3.54
CA TYR A 28 1.03 8.28 4.70
C TYR A 28 2.32 8.28 5.52
N ILE A 29 2.20 8.07 6.82
CA ILE A 29 3.34 7.88 7.72
C ILE A 29 3.33 6.46 8.27
N VAL A 30 4.51 5.84 8.38
CA VAL A 30 4.67 4.55 9.07
C VAL A 30 5.06 4.80 10.52
N SER A 31 4.31 4.26 11.46
CA SER A 31 4.62 4.33 12.89
C SER A 31 4.06 3.11 13.62
N GLY A 32 4.82 2.55 14.56
CA GLY A 32 4.36 1.43 15.40
C GLY A 32 3.85 0.20 14.63
N GLY A 33 4.46 -0.13 13.48
CA GLY A 33 4.00 -1.25 12.65
C GLY A 33 2.67 -1.01 11.92
N CYS A 34 2.24 0.25 11.85
CA CYS A 34 1.02 0.67 11.19
C CYS A 34 1.31 1.79 10.19
N ILE A 35 0.44 1.93 9.20
CA ILE A 35 0.41 3.03 8.26
C ILE A 35 -0.73 3.97 8.68
N TYR A 36 -0.42 5.26 8.82
CA TYR A 36 -1.40 6.30 9.11
C TYR A 36 -1.55 7.20 7.89
N ILE A 37 -2.79 7.37 7.44
CA ILE A 37 -3.09 8.10 6.21
C ILE A 37 -3.45 9.54 6.53
N SER A 38 -2.83 10.47 5.81
CA SER A 38 -3.19 11.88 5.86
C SER A 38 -4.66 12.07 5.51
N LYS A 39 -5.32 13.07 6.10
CA LYS A 39 -6.70 13.50 5.79
C LYS A 39 -7.85 12.54 6.16
N ALA A 40 -7.59 11.28 6.53
CA ALA A 40 -8.67 10.30 6.73
C ALA A 40 -8.77 9.69 8.15
N ASN A 41 -7.83 9.99 9.07
CA ASN A 41 -7.72 9.30 10.37
C ASN A 41 -7.72 7.76 10.24
N TRP A 42 -7.28 7.25 9.10
CA TRP A 42 -7.23 5.82 8.84
C TRP A 42 -5.89 5.23 9.27
N ARG A 43 -5.98 4.07 9.91
CA ARG A 43 -4.85 3.26 10.36
C ARG A 43 -4.94 1.91 9.66
N ILE A 44 -3.89 1.54 8.95
CA ILE A 44 -3.75 0.24 8.32
C ILE A 44 -2.66 -0.53 9.08
N THR A 45 -3.00 -1.72 9.54
CA THR A 45 -2.13 -2.64 10.27
C THR A 45 -1.33 -3.53 9.31
N LYS A 46 -0.25 -4.12 9.81
CA LYS A 46 0.53 -5.09 9.05
C LYS A 46 -0.29 -6.30 8.58
N ALA A 47 -1.31 -6.72 9.33
CA ALA A 47 -2.20 -7.82 8.94
C ALA A 47 -3.06 -7.47 7.71
N GLU A 48 -3.57 -6.25 7.63
CA GLU A 48 -4.32 -5.79 6.45
C GLU A 48 -3.45 -5.73 5.20
N ILE A 49 -2.16 -5.38 5.37
CA ILE A 49 -1.17 -5.42 4.28
C ILE A 49 -0.93 -6.85 3.84
N GLU A 50 -0.82 -7.81 4.76
CA GLU A 50 -0.64 -9.22 4.43
C GLU A 50 -1.81 -9.75 3.60
N ILE A 51 -3.06 -9.45 3.99
CA ILE A 51 -4.27 -9.80 3.22
C ILE A 51 -4.24 -9.15 1.82
N ALA A 52 -3.85 -7.87 1.72
CA ALA A 52 -3.76 -7.19 0.44
C ALA A 52 -2.68 -7.80 -0.48
N VAL A 53 -1.54 -8.22 0.09
CA VAL A 53 -0.48 -8.92 -0.63
C VAL A 53 -0.98 -10.27 -1.17
N GLU A 54 -1.80 -11.00 -0.41
CA GLU A 54 -2.43 -12.23 -0.90
C GLU A 54 -3.34 -11.98 -2.11
N LYS A 55 -4.16 -10.92 -2.07
CA LYS A 55 -4.99 -10.52 -3.22
C LYS A 55 -4.14 -10.16 -4.45
N LEU A 56 -2.96 -9.56 -4.27
CA LEU A 56 -2.04 -9.26 -5.37
C LEU A 56 -1.38 -10.49 -5.99
N LYS A 57 -1.37 -11.64 -5.30
CA LYS A 57 -0.93 -12.91 -5.91
C LYS A 57 -1.94 -13.40 -6.96
N ASP A 58 -3.16 -12.84 -7.00
CA ASP A 58 -4.10 -13.09 -8.08
C ASP A 58 -3.54 -12.50 -9.41
N PRO A 59 -3.43 -13.32 -10.48
CA PRO A 59 -2.88 -12.88 -11.76
C PRO A 59 -3.61 -11.68 -12.39
N SER A 60 -4.89 -11.49 -12.12
CA SER A 60 -5.66 -10.35 -12.64
C SER A 60 -5.24 -9.04 -11.99
N PHE A 61 -4.98 -9.04 -10.68
CA PHE A 61 -4.50 -7.87 -9.94
C PHE A 61 -3.00 -7.63 -10.12
N ALA A 62 -2.19 -8.70 -10.18
CA ALA A 62 -0.75 -8.62 -10.41
C ALA A 62 -0.40 -7.90 -11.73
N LYS A 63 -1.23 -8.05 -12.77
CA LYS A 63 -1.04 -7.37 -14.07
C LYS A 63 -1.05 -5.84 -13.97
N LEU A 64 -1.72 -5.28 -12.97
CA LEU A 64 -1.75 -3.84 -12.70
C LEU A 64 -0.48 -3.36 -11.97
N ALA A 65 0.20 -4.26 -11.24
CA ALA A 65 1.40 -3.98 -10.47
C ALA A 65 2.67 -4.40 -11.23
N LYS A 66 3.11 -3.61 -12.21
CA LYS A 66 4.22 -4.00 -13.12
C LYS A 66 5.65 -3.74 -12.63
N THR A 67 5.86 -3.06 -11.50
CA THR A 67 7.20 -2.74 -10.94
C THR A 67 7.18 -2.63 -9.41
N SER A 68 8.31 -2.71 -8.72
CA SER A 68 8.38 -2.75 -7.25
C SER A 68 7.66 -1.57 -6.57
N SER A 69 7.91 -0.33 -7.01
CA SER A 69 7.18 0.84 -6.48
C SER A 69 5.70 0.80 -6.87
N SER A 70 5.37 0.42 -8.11
CA SER A 70 3.97 0.21 -8.55
C SER A 70 3.23 -0.82 -7.72
N TYR A 71 3.93 -1.83 -7.21
CA TYR A 71 3.38 -2.89 -6.37
C TYR A 71 2.98 -2.36 -4.99
N VAL A 72 3.82 -1.55 -4.36
CA VAL A 72 3.48 -0.85 -3.11
C VAL A 72 2.26 0.06 -3.30
N TYR A 73 2.20 0.79 -4.41
CA TYR A 73 1.03 1.61 -4.74
C TYR A 73 -0.24 0.78 -4.90
N ALA A 74 -0.15 -0.40 -5.53
CA ALA A 74 -1.28 -1.29 -5.70
C ALA A 74 -1.79 -1.88 -4.37
N ILE A 75 -0.90 -2.22 -3.43
CA ILE A 75 -1.27 -2.66 -2.07
C ILE A 75 -2.10 -1.59 -1.38
N LEU A 76 -1.53 -0.37 -1.29
CA LEU A 76 -2.17 0.74 -0.60
C LEU A 76 -3.50 1.07 -1.26
N PHE A 77 -3.54 1.17 -2.59
CA PHE A 77 -4.77 1.40 -3.35
C PHE A 77 -5.83 0.31 -3.11
N ASN A 78 -5.46 -0.97 -3.12
CA ASN A 78 -6.40 -2.07 -2.88
C ASN A 78 -7.04 -1.99 -1.49
N ILE A 79 -6.27 -1.61 -0.46
CA ILE A 79 -6.80 -1.45 0.90
C ILE A 79 -7.84 -0.31 0.97
N PHE A 80 -7.70 0.73 0.15
CA PHE A 80 -8.68 1.84 0.12
C PHE A 80 -9.92 1.59 -0.74
N ASN A 81 -9.91 0.57 -1.59
CA ASN A 81 -11.04 0.27 -2.49
C ASN A 81 -11.70 -1.10 -2.21
N SER A 82 -11.21 -1.84 -1.19
CA SER A 82 -11.84 -3.07 -0.68
C SER A 82 -12.92 -2.74 0.35
#